data_AF-A0A255QND2-F1
#
_entry.id   AF-A0A255QND2-F1
#
_cell.length_a   1.000
_cell.length_b   1.000
_cell.length_c   1.000
_cell.angle_alpha   90.00
_cell.angle_beta   90.00
_cell.angle_gamma   90.00
#
_symmetry.space_group_name_H-M   'P 1'
#
loop_
_entity.id
_entity.type
_entity.pdbx_description
1 polymer ?
#
loop_
_entity_poly.entity_id
_entity_poly.type
_entity_poly.pdbx_seq_one_letter_code
_entity_poly.pdbx_strand_id
1 'polypeptide(L)' 'MNQQASYQIEADALHALAEWKAAFAENVASKAKEIAQSDSDSNRITLQHYRQAAEFALKQLASKIQDSDSSDGTQEAA' A
#
# COMPACT_ATOMS: atom_id res chain seq x y z
N MET A 1 13.87 -34.47 -1.62
CA MET A 1 14.72 -33.32 -2.02
C MET A 1 13.79 -32.18 -2.37
N ASN A 2 13.70 -31.15 -1.51
CA ASN A 2 12.72 -30.07 -1.60
C ASN A 2 13.31 -28.96 -2.50
N GLN A 3 13.05 -29.03 -3.80
CA GLN A 3 13.41 -27.94 -4.72
C GLN A 3 12.43 -26.79 -4.48
N GLN A 4 12.84 -25.79 -3.69
CA GLN A 4 12.15 -24.50 -3.67
C GLN A 4 12.25 -23.92 -5.09
N ALA A 5 11.14 -23.98 -5.83
CA ALA A 5 11.02 -23.27 -7.08
C ALA A 5 11.31 -21.79 -6.82
N SER A 6 12.38 -21.29 -7.42
CA SER A 6 12.72 -19.87 -7.36
C SER A 6 11.83 -19.17 -8.38
N TYR A 7 10.82 -18.45 -7.91
CA TYR A 7 9.95 -17.67 -8.78
C TYR A 7 10.74 -16.51 -9.39
N GLN A 8 10.68 -16.38 -10.71
CA GLN A 8 11.12 -15.17 -11.40
C GLN A 8 9.98 -14.16 -11.37
N ILE A 9 10.29 -12.92 -11.02
CA ILE A 9 9.33 -11.82 -10.97
C ILE A 9 9.58 -10.94 -12.18
N GLU A 10 8.52 -10.65 -12.95
CA GLU A 10 8.59 -9.73 -14.08
C GLU A 10 8.97 -8.32 -13.63
N ALA A 11 9.67 -7.58 -14.48
CA ALA A 11 10.19 -6.26 -14.12
C ALA A 11 9.06 -5.28 -13.72
N ASP A 12 7.96 -5.29 -14.45
CA ASP A 12 6.80 -4.44 -14.17
C ASP A 12 6.08 -4.85 -12.87
N ALA A 13 5.98 -6.15 -12.60
CA ALA A 13 5.43 -6.66 -11.34
C ALA A 13 6.29 -6.24 -10.14
N LEU A 14 7.62 -6.25 -10.29
CA LEU A 14 8.53 -5.77 -9.25
C LEU A 14 8.39 -4.25 -9.05
N HIS A 15 8.23 -3.49 -10.13
CA HIS A 15 8.04 -2.05 -10.09
C HIS A 15 6.73 -1.69 -9.36
N ALA A 16 5.62 -2.27 -9.77
CA ALA A 16 4.31 -2.07 -9.13
C ALA A 16 4.35 -2.44 -7.64
N LEU A 17 4.99 -3.56 -7.28
CA LEU A 17 5.15 -3.96 -5.89
C LEU A 17 5.95 -2.94 -5.07
N ALA A 18 7.01 -2.36 -5.65
CA ALA A 18 7.81 -1.32 -4.98
C ALA A 18 6.98 -0.05 -4.76
N GLU A 19 6.24 0.39 -5.78
CA GLU A 19 5.36 1.56 -5.68
C GLU A 19 4.26 1.37 -4.64
N TRP A 20 3.62 0.20 -4.61
CA TRP A 20 2.58 -0.11 -3.64
C TRP A 20 3.10 -0.13 -2.20
N LYS A 21 4.30 -0.67 -1.98
CA LYS A 21 4.96 -0.64 -0.67
C LYS A 21 5.27 0.78 -0.22
N ALA A 22 5.80 1.61 -1.12
CA ALA A 22 6.09 3.01 -0.83
C ALA A 22 4.80 3.77 -0.48
N ALA A 23 3.79 3.70 -1.36
CA ALA A 23 2.51 4.37 -1.16
C ALA A 23 1.81 3.93 0.14
N PHE A 24 1.86 2.64 0.48
CA PHE A 24 1.32 2.15 1.75
C PHE A 24 2.05 2.78 2.94
N ALA A 25 3.39 2.71 2.96
CA ALA A 25 4.19 3.25 4.05
C ALA A 25 4.00 4.75 4.25
N GLU A 26 3.94 5.52 3.16
CA GLU A 26 3.70 6.98 3.19
C GLU A 26 2.32 7.32 3.74
N ASN A 27 1.28 6.59 3.31
CA ASN A 27 -0.08 6.75 3.83
C ASN A 27 -0.18 6.40 5.31
N VAL A 28 0.46 5.31 5.74
CA VAL A 28 0.51 4.91 7.14
C VAL A 28 1.19 5.97 7.99
N ALA A 29 2.34 6.50 7.56
CA ALA A 29 3.07 7.52 8.30
C ALA A 29 2.26 8.82 8.42
N SER A 30 1.69 9.28 7.30
CA SER A 30 0.89 10.51 7.27
C SER A 30 -0.35 10.38 8.14
N LYS A 31 -1.08 9.27 8.02
CA LYS A 31 -2.32 9.08 8.78
C LYS A 31 -2.07 8.86 10.27
N ALA A 32 -1.01 8.14 10.63
CA ALA A 32 -0.64 7.96 12.04
C ALA A 32 -0.29 9.30 12.71
N LYS A 33 0.34 10.22 11.96
CA LYS A 33 0.61 11.58 12.44
C LYS A 33 -0.69 12.37 12.64
N GLU A 34 -1.61 12.32 11.70
CA GLU A 34 -2.93 12.98 11.85
C GLU A 34 -3.71 12.46 13.06
N ILE A 35 -3.72 11.12 13.26
CA ILE A 35 -4.38 10.49 14.41
C ILE A 35 -3.72 10.96 15.71
N ALA A 36 -2.38 10.95 15.77
CA ALA A 36 -1.65 11.41 16.94
C ALA A 36 -1.90 12.89 17.25
N GLN A 37 -2.03 13.75 16.24
CA GLN A 37 -2.35 15.17 16.41
C GLN A 37 -3.78 15.42 16.90
N SER A 38 -4.70 14.49 16.60
CA SER A 38 -6.09 14.56 17.05
C SER A 38 -6.26 14.02 18.47
N ASP A 39 -5.32 13.20 18.93
CA ASP A 39 -5.25 12.70 20.30
C ASP A 39 -4.70 13.82 21.20
N SER A 40 -5.54 14.32 22.12
CA SER A 40 -5.28 15.56 22.88
C SER A 40 -4.06 15.48 23.81
N ASP A 41 -3.49 14.28 24.01
CA ASP A 41 -2.46 13.98 25.01
C ASP A 41 -1.16 13.40 24.42
N SER A 42 -1.07 13.23 23.10
CA SER A 42 0.03 12.46 22.51
C SER A 42 0.99 13.31 21.70
N ASN A 43 2.07 13.79 22.34
CA ASN A 43 3.24 14.34 21.64
C ASN A 43 4.13 13.25 20.98
N ARG A 44 3.57 12.06 20.77
CA ARG A 44 4.26 10.86 20.29
C ARG A 44 3.35 10.02 19.43
N ILE A 45 3.91 9.46 18.35
CA ILE A 45 3.22 8.49 17.51
C ILE A 45 3.41 7.10 18.14
N THR A 46 2.32 6.44 18.49
CA THR A 46 2.34 5.12 19.12
C THR A 46 2.08 4.01 18.11
N LEU A 47 2.34 2.76 18.51
CA LEU A 47 1.96 1.59 17.72
C LEU A 47 0.45 1.53 17.45
N GLN A 48 -0.39 2.01 18.37
CA GLN A 48 -1.84 2.08 18.13
C GLN A 48 -2.18 3.03 16.98
N HIS A 49 -1.55 4.21 16.92
CA HIS A 49 -1.76 5.15 15.80
C HIS A 49 -1.37 4.51 14.48
N TYR A 50 -0.26 3.78 14.43
CA TYR A 50 0.16 3.04 13.23
C TYR A 50 -0.80 1.92 12.85
N ARG A 51 -1.35 1.17 13.81
CA ARG A 51 -2.35 0.12 13.53
C ARG A 51 -3.61 0.69 12.90
N GLN A 52 -4.15 1.76 13.49
CA GLN A 52 -5.34 2.43 12.95
C GLN A 52 -5.06 3.05 11.57
N ALA A 53 -3.88 3.66 11.39
CA ALA A 53 -3.45 4.19 10.11
C ALA A 53 -3.28 3.11 9.04
N ALA A 54 -2.78 1.93 9.41
CA ALA A 54 -2.61 0.79 8.50
C ALA A 54 -3.96 0.31 7.93
N GLU A 55 -5.01 0.21 8.75
CA GLU A 55 -6.34 -0.17 8.28
C GLU A 55 -6.90 0.83 7.25
N PHE A 56 -6.61 2.12 7.42
CA PHE A 56 -6.97 3.15 6.45
C PHE A 56 -6.13 3.06 5.17
N ALA A 57 -4.81 2.93 5.32
CA ALA A 57 -3.88 2.83 4.20
C ALA A 57 -4.12 1.60 3.33
N LEU A 58 -4.57 0.48 3.92
CA LEU A 58 -4.98 -0.71 3.16
C LEU A 58 -6.15 -0.42 2.21
N LYS A 59 -7.16 0.32 2.67
CA LYS A 59 -8.32 0.69 1.84
C LYS A 59 -7.90 1.59 0.67
N GLN A 60 -7.04 2.57 0.94
CA GLN A 60 -6.52 3.45 -0.12
C GLN A 60 -5.65 2.69 -1.12
N LEU A 61 -4.81 1.76 -0.64
CA LEU A 61 -3.99 0.93 -1.51
C LEU A 61 -4.86 0.04 -2.40
N ALA A 62 -5.91 -0.58 -1.85
CA ALA A 62 -6.85 -1.38 -2.63
C ALA A 62 -7.49 -0.57 -3.76
N SER A 63 -7.91 0.68 -3.49
CA SER A 63 -8.43 1.58 -4.53
C SER A 63 -7.38 1.92 -5.58
N LYS A 64 -6.14 2.20 -5.18
CA LYS A 64 -5.04 2.50 -6.12
C LYS A 64 -4.71 1.32 -7.03
N ILE A 65 -4.73 0.10 -6.50
CA ILE A 65 -4.52 -1.13 -7.28
C ILE A 65 -5.65 -1.31 -8.30
N GLN A 66 -6.91 -1.13 -7.89
CA GLN A 66 -8.07 -1.28 -8.76
C GLN A 66 -8.11 -0.24 -9.91
N ASP A 67 -7.68 0.99 -9.64
CA ASP A 67 -7.58 2.06 -10.65
C ASP A 67 -6.47 1.77 -11.69
N SER A 68 -5.38 1.16 -11.22
CA SER A 68 -4.25 0.73 -12.08
C SER A 68 -4.67 -0.41 -13.03
N ASP A 69 -5.55 -1.31 -12.59
CA ASP A 69 -6.12 -2.40 -13.39
C ASP A 69 -7.14 -1.90 -14.44
N SER A 70 -7.89 -0.85 -14.10
CA SER A 70 -8.90 -0.26 -15.01
C SER A 70 -8.29 0.52 -16.19
N SER A 71 -6.99 0.77 -16.16
CA SER A 71 -6.25 1.44 -17.24
C SER A 71 -5.64 0.45 -18.25
N ASP A 72 -5.70 -0.86 -17.98
CA ASP A 72 -5.40 -1.91 -18.96
C ASP A 72 -6.61 -2.06 -19.90
N GLY A 73 -6.85 -0.99 -20.66
CA GLY A 73 -7.89 -0.91 -21.65
C GLY A 73 -7.70 -2.03 -22.66
N THR A 74 -8.51 -3.09 -22.54
CA THR A 74 -8.83 -3.97 -23.65
C THR A 74 -9.44 -3.09 -24.74
N GLN A 75 -8.61 -2.60 -25.66
CA GLN A 75 -9.06 -2.26 -27.00
C GLN A 75 -9.41 -3.59 -27.67
N GLU A 76 -10.67 -4.00 -27.51
CA GLU A 76 -11.30 -4.89 -28.50
C GLU A 76 -11.23 -4.16 -29.84
N ALA A 77 -10.26 -4.58 -30.66
CA ALA A 77 -10.11 -4.13 -32.01
C ALA A 77 -11.06 -4.92 -32.92
N ALA A 78 -11.88 -4.15 -33.65
CA ALA A 78 -12.64 -4.46 -34.88
C ALA A 78 -13.91 -5.31 -34.76
#